data_AF-U6DDP0-F1
#
_entry.id   AF-U6DDP0-F1
#
_cell.length_a   1.000
_cell.length_b   1.000
_cell.length_c   1.000
_cell.angle_alpha   90.00
_cell.angle_beta   90.00
_cell.angle_gamma   90.00
#
_symmetry.space_group_name_H-M   'P 1'
#
loop_
_entity.id
_entity.type
_entity.pdbx_description
1 polymer ?
#
loop_
_entity_poly.entity_id
_entity_poly.type
_entity_poly.pdbx_seq_one_letter_code
_entity_poly.pdbx_strand_id
1 'polypeptide(L)'
;GPADPAKQGSLRTSTRGLSRRLQSCYCCDGRGDGGEEAAPTDKSRKHECSKDPPAEPGGDTQEHWVHEACAVWTGGIYLVAGKLFGLQEAMKVAVDMTCSSCQEAGATIGCGHKGCSHTYHYPCASDAGCIFIEE
;
A
#
# COMPACT_ATOMS: atom_id res chain seq x y z
N GLY A 1 30.51 -35.86 -27.57
CA GLY A 1 29.69 -36.34 -28.69
C GLY A 1 28.27 -35.88 -28.46
N PRO A 2 27.57 -35.32 -29.46
CA PRO A 2 26.21 -34.85 -29.27
C PRO A 2 25.26 -36.05 -29.36
N ALA A 3 24.34 -36.17 -28.40
CA ALA A 3 23.24 -37.12 -28.45
C ALA A 3 21.97 -36.36 -28.84
N ASP A 4 21.52 -36.60 -30.06
CA ASP A 4 20.18 -36.29 -30.55
C ASP A 4 19.20 -37.31 -29.95
N PRO A 5 17.97 -36.90 -29.59
CA PRO A 5 16.87 -37.75 -30.03
C PRO A 5 15.63 -36.95 -30.44
N ALA A 6 15.38 -36.91 -31.74
CA ALA A 6 14.05 -36.88 -32.32
C ALA A 6 13.18 -38.05 -31.79
N LYS A 7 12.06 -37.72 -31.12
CA LYS A 7 10.81 -38.49 -31.16
C LYS A 7 9.65 -37.65 -30.60
N GLN A 8 9.11 -36.78 -31.45
CA GLN A 8 7.84 -36.11 -31.18
C GLN A 8 6.72 -37.08 -31.55
N GLY A 9 6.20 -37.79 -30.54
CA GLY A 9 5.00 -38.60 -30.68
C GLY A 9 3.78 -37.69 -30.84
N SER A 10 3.09 -37.82 -31.97
CA SER A 10 1.78 -37.21 -32.20
C SER A 10 0.77 -37.78 -31.20
N LEU A 11 0.36 -36.96 -30.22
CA LEU A 11 -0.73 -37.30 -29.32
C LEU A 11 -2.00 -36.57 -29.73
N ARG A 12 -3.03 -37.40 -29.87
CA ARG A 12 -4.31 -37.17 -30.51
C ARG A 12 -5.11 -36.06 -29.82
N THR A 13 -5.67 -35.16 -30.62
CA THR A 13 -6.70 -34.21 -30.16
C THR A 13 -7.95 -35.00 -29.75
N SER A 14 -8.41 -34.80 -28.50
CA SER A 14 -9.69 -35.33 -28.03
C SER A 14 -10.60 -34.18 -27.64
N THR A 15 -11.59 -33.92 -28.49
CA THR A 15 -12.64 -32.91 -28.36
C THR A 15 -13.81 -33.42 -27.51
N ARG A 16 -13.55 -33.84 -26.27
CA ARG A 16 -14.63 -34.18 -25.33
C ARG A 16 -14.54 -33.31 -24.08
N GLY A 17 -15.61 -32.54 -23.90
CA GLY A 17 -15.75 -31.45 -22.94
C GLY A 17 -15.30 -31.82 -21.54
N LEU A 18 -14.39 -31.01 -21.02
CA LEU A 18 -14.03 -30.99 -19.61
C LEU A 18 -15.08 -30.20 -18.84
N SER A 19 -16.28 -30.79 -18.71
CA SER A 19 -17.27 -30.35 -17.73
C SER A 19 -16.79 -30.80 -16.34
N ARG A 20 -15.69 -30.22 -15.85
CA ARG A 20 -15.31 -30.41 -14.45
C ARG A 20 -16.31 -29.65 -13.59
N ARG A 21 -17.18 -30.42 -12.94
CA ARG A 21 -18.10 -29.95 -11.90
C ARG A 21 -17.25 -29.34 -10.77
N LEU A 22 -17.18 -28.01 -10.73
CA LEU A 22 -16.43 -27.29 -9.70
C LEU A 22 -17.12 -27.49 -8.35
N GLN A 23 -16.34 -27.74 -7.30
CA GLN A 23 -16.81 -27.94 -5.93
C GLN A 23 -17.71 -26.76 -5.51
N SER A 24 -18.90 -27.09 -5.00
CA SER A 24 -19.94 -26.15 -4.58
C SER A 24 -19.43 -25.17 -3.52
N CYS A 25 -19.84 -23.90 -3.64
CA CYS A 25 -19.65 -22.90 -2.60
C CYS A 25 -20.42 -23.30 -1.32
N TYR A 26 -19.88 -22.93 -0.15
CA TYR A 26 -20.46 -23.23 1.18
C TYR A 26 -21.86 -22.63 1.40
N CYS A 27 -22.34 -21.82 0.44
CA CYS A 27 -23.66 -21.20 0.44
C CYS A 27 -24.77 -22.16 -0.05
N CYS A 28 -24.44 -23.34 -0.58
CA CYS A 28 -25.38 -24.22 -1.28
C CYS A 28 -25.45 -25.66 -0.75
N ASP A 29 -24.89 -25.96 0.44
CA ASP A 29 -25.15 -27.24 1.10
C ASP A 29 -26.57 -27.25 1.68
N GLY A 30 -27.54 -27.49 0.80
CA GLY A 30 -28.92 -27.74 1.15
C GLY A 30 -29.03 -29.02 1.96
N ARG A 31 -29.26 -28.89 3.26
CA ARG A 31 -29.96 -29.94 4.03
C ARG A 31 -31.37 -30.04 3.46
N GLY A 32 -31.64 -31.14 2.77
CA GLY A 32 -32.99 -31.50 2.34
C GLY A 32 -33.87 -31.87 3.52
N ASP A 33 -35.13 -31.46 3.45
CA ASP A 33 -36.25 -32.22 4.00
C ASP A 33 -37.47 -32.06 3.07
N GLY A 34 -38.24 -33.14 2.93
CA GLY A 34 -38.96 -33.51 1.71
C GLY A 34 -40.30 -32.83 1.43
N GLY A 35 -40.79 -33.12 0.21
CA GLY A 35 -42.18 -32.91 -0.21
C GLY A 35 -42.34 -32.78 -1.73
N GLU A 36 -42.78 -33.88 -2.35
CA GLU A 36 -43.58 -34.01 -3.60
C GLU A 36 -43.18 -33.29 -4.92
N GLU A 37 -42.81 -34.13 -5.90
CA GLU A 37 -43.18 -34.15 -7.33
C GLU A 37 -43.56 -32.84 -8.03
N ALA A 38 -42.63 -32.30 -8.84
CA ALA A 38 -42.94 -31.73 -10.15
C ALA A 38 -41.67 -31.52 -11.01
N ALA A 39 -41.59 -32.28 -12.11
CA ALA A 39 -40.99 -31.98 -13.42
C ALA A 39 -39.57 -31.35 -13.54
N PRO A 40 -38.65 -31.94 -14.34
CA PRO A 40 -37.31 -31.39 -14.55
C PRO A 40 -37.38 -30.28 -15.63
N THR A 41 -37.51 -29.03 -15.21
CA THR A 41 -37.11 -27.92 -16.10
C THR A 41 -35.64 -27.62 -15.83
N ASP A 42 -34.81 -27.98 -16.81
CA ASP A 42 -33.41 -27.62 -16.90
C ASP A 42 -33.28 -26.10 -16.84
N LYS A 43 -32.91 -25.60 -15.67
CA LYS A 43 -32.40 -24.25 -15.50
C LYS A 43 -31.12 -24.39 -14.72
N SER A 44 -30.06 -24.61 -15.49
CA SER A 44 -28.67 -24.37 -15.09
C SER A 44 -28.55 -22.95 -14.53
N ARG A 45 -28.91 -22.77 -13.26
CA ARG A 45 -28.70 -21.54 -12.51
C ARG A 45 -27.21 -21.47 -12.21
N LYS A 46 -26.48 -20.91 -13.16
CA LYS A 46 -25.07 -20.57 -13.06
C LYS A 46 -24.92 -19.60 -11.89
N HIS A 47 -24.45 -20.11 -10.76
CA HIS A 47 -24.16 -19.30 -9.58
C HIS A 47 -22.83 -18.57 -9.84
N GLU A 48 -22.88 -17.26 -10.08
CA GLU A 48 -21.70 -16.40 -10.06
C GLU A 48 -21.44 -15.97 -8.61
N CYS A 49 -20.55 -16.68 -7.94
CA CYS A 49 -19.92 -16.20 -6.72
C CYS A 49 -18.85 -15.20 -7.15
N SER A 50 -19.11 -13.90 -6.99
CA SER A 50 -18.10 -12.85 -7.08
C SER A 50 -17.14 -12.99 -5.90
N LYS A 51 -16.21 -13.94 -6.00
CA LYS A 51 -15.07 -14.01 -5.10
C LYS A 51 -13.98 -13.18 -5.74
N ASP A 52 -14.01 -11.89 -5.48
CA ASP A 52 -12.84 -11.06 -5.69
C ASP A 52 -11.64 -11.73 -4.98
N PRO A 53 -10.48 -11.84 -5.65
CA PRO A 53 -9.29 -12.33 -4.98
C PRO A 53 -9.02 -11.46 -3.74
N PRO A 54 -8.48 -12.02 -2.64
CA PRO A 54 -8.02 -11.20 -1.52
C PRO A 54 -7.12 -10.12 -2.09
N ALA A 55 -7.45 -8.86 -1.81
CA ALA A 55 -6.58 -7.75 -2.17
C ALA A 55 -5.21 -8.05 -1.54
N GLU A 56 -4.23 -8.37 -2.38
CA GLU A 56 -2.83 -8.29 -2.01
C GLU A 56 -2.66 -6.91 -1.36
N PRO A 57 -2.05 -6.77 -0.17
CA PRO A 57 -1.71 -5.47 0.35
C PRO A 57 -0.58 -4.92 -0.54
N GLY A 58 -0.95 -4.44 -1.71
CA GLY A 58 -0.15 -3.56 -2.55
C GLY A 58 -0.06 -2.22 -1.86
N GLY A 59 0.62 -2.19 -0.72
CA GLY A 59 1.10 -0.96 -0.14
C GLY A 59 2.23 -0.48 -1.03
N ASP A 60 1.95 0.51 -1.86
CA ASP A 60 2.97 1.35 -2.43
C ASP A 60 3.87 1.86 -1.29
N THR A 61 5.10 1.37 -1.25
CA THR A 61 6.09 1.86 -0.31
C THR A 61 6.56 3.20 -0.85
N GLN A 62 5.95 4.29 -0.37
CA GLN A 62 6.34 5.64 -0.77
C GLN A 62 7.69 5.98 -0.13
N GLU A 63 8.74 6.03 -0.94
CA GLU A 63 10.07 6.45 -0.52
C GLU A 63 10.16 7.98 -0.50
N HIS A 64 10.63 8.54 0.61
CA HIS A 64 10.84 9.98 0.78
C HIS A 64 12.31 10.27 1.07
N TRP A 65 12.87 11.25 0.36
CA TRP A 65 14.23 11.71 0.54
C TRP A 65 14.21 13.06 1.24
N VAL A 66 14.97 13.18 2.32
CA VAL A 66 15.13 14.41 3.08
C VAL A 66 16.59 14.65 3.37
N HIS A 67 16.98 15.92 3.46
CA HIS A 67 18.31 16.26 3.96
C HIS A 67 18.44 15.84 5.43
N GLU A 68 19.61 15.36 5.81
CA GLU A 68 19.91 14.93 7.18
C GLU A 68 19.58 16.01 8.20
N ALA A 69 20.08 17.23 7.99
CA ALA A 69 19.80 18.35 8.88
C ALA A 69 18.30 18.69 8.99
N CYS A 70 17.53 18.56 7.89
CA CYS A 70 16.09 18.74 7.95
C CYS A 70 15.45 17.66 8.84
N ALA A 71 15.86 16.40 8.71
CA ALA A 71 15.33 15.31 9.53
C ALA A 71 15.66 15.48 11.02
N VAL A 72 16.89 15.92 11.33
CA VAL A 72 17.37 16.12 12.71
C VAL A 72 16.64 17.27 13.41
N TRP A 73 16.46 18.41 12.73
CA TRP A 73 15.91 19.62 13.34
C TRP A 73 14.39 19.78 13.22
N THR A 74 13.73 18.90 12.47
CA THR A 74 12.27 18.91 12.38
C THR A 74 11.67 18.27 13.62
N GLY A 75 10.81 19.01 14.30
CA GLY A 75 10.08 18.50 15.46
C GLY A 75 9.20 17.29 15.11
N GLY A 76 9.17 16.30 15.99
CA GLY A 76 8.35 15.09 15.83
C GLY A 76 9.00 13.96 15.01
N ILE A 77 10.20 14.19 14.45
CA ILE A 77 11.02 13.12 13.85
C ILE A 77 11.96 12.56 14.92
N TYR A 78 12.07 11.24 14.99
CA TYR A 78 12.97 10.57 15.90
C TYR A 78 13.49 9.24 15.33
N LEU A 79 14.69 8.85 15.74
CA LEU A 79 15.37 7.63 15.29
C LEU A 79 15.31 6.55 16.38
N VAL A 80 14.80 5.36 16.03
CA VAL A 80 14.77 4.20 16.94
C VAL A 80 15.34 2.99 16.24
N ALA A 81 16.40 2.40 16.80
CA ALA A 81 17.06 1.20 16.25
C ALA A 81 17.39 1.32 14.74
N GLY A 82 17.85 2.50 14.30
CA GLY A 82 18.19 2.77 12.90
C GLY A 82 17.00 3.02 11.96
N LYS A 83 15.78 3.19 12.49
CA LYS A 83 14.58 3.52 11.73
C LYS A 83 14.06 4.90 12.11
N LEU A 84 13.73 5.72 11.10
CA LEU A 84 13.14 7.04 11.29
C LEU A 84 11.62 6.93 11.43
N PHE A 85 11.07 7.66 12.39
CA PHE A 85 9.64 7.77 12.66
C PHE A 85 9.19 9.22 12.60
N GLY A 86 7.90 9.44 12.36
CA GLY A 86 7.30 10.78 12.32
C GLY A 86 7.57 11.58 11.05
N LEU A 87 8.44 11.11 10.16
CA LEU A 87 8.79 11.81 8.91
C LEU A 87 7.56 12.14 8.05
N GLN A 88 6.70 11.14 7.79
CA GLN A 88 5.53 11.34 6.95
C GLN A 88 4.54 12.35 7.55
N GLU A 89 4.34 12.32 8.87
CA GLU A 89 3.47 13.27 9.56
C GLU A 89 4.07 14.68 9.55
N ALA A 90 5.38 14.81 9.77
CA ALA A 90 6.08 16.08 9.66
C ALA A 90 5.97 16.68 8.25
N MET A 91 6.09 15.85 7.21
CA MET A 91 5.92 16.28 5.81
C MET A 91 4.49 16.72 5.51
N LYS A 92 3.48 15.99 6.01
CA LYS A 92 2.06 16.38 5.87
C LYS A 92 1.78 17.74 6.50
N VAL A 93 2.37 18.04 7.66
CA VAL A 93 2.23 19.35 8.29
C VAL A 93 2.99 20.42 7.49
N ALA A 94 4.20 20.11 7.03
CA ALA A 94 5.07 21.06 6.33
C ALA A 94 4.41 21.72 5.11
N VAL A 95 3.52 21.01 4.40
CA VAL A 95 2.86 21.53 3.19
C VAL A 95 2.06 22.81 3.45
N ASP A 96 1.53 22.97 4.66
CA ASP A 96 0.71 24.11 5.07
C ASP A 96 1.52 25.15 5.86
N MET A 97 2.82 24.90 6.13
CA MET A 97 3.66 25.77 6.94
C MET A 97 4.53 26.70 6.08
N THR A 98 4.30 28.00 6.23
CA THR A 98 5.06 29.05 5.53
C THR A 98 6.33 29.43 6.28
N CYS A 99 7.46 29.44 5.58
CA CYS A 99 8.73 29.90 6.13
C CYS A 99 8.69 31.41 6.43
N SER A 100 9.05 31.81 7.64
CA SER A 100 9.09 33.21 8.05
C SER A 100 10.21 34.01 7.37
N SER A 101 11.22 33.36 6.77
CA SER A 101 12.30 34.03 6.04
C SER A 101 12.02 34.18 4.55
N CYS A 102 11.74 33.08 3.85
CA CYS A 102 11.57 33.09 2.39
C CYS A 102 10.11 33.17 1.93
N GLN A 103 9.15 33.05 2.86
CA GLN A 103 7.70 33.09 2.60
C GLN A 103 7.15 31.95 1.72
N GLU A 104 7.94 30.90 1.48
CA GLU A 104 7.51 29.70 0.76
C GLU A 104 7.03 28.59 1.71
N ALA A 105 6.20 27.68 1.22
CA ALA A 105 5.69 26.53 1.98
C ALA A 105 6.79 25.47 2.27
N GLY A 106 6.51 24.51 3.16
CA GLY A 106 7.43 23.40 3.48
C GLY A 106 8.33 23.63 4.70
N ALA A 107 8.06 24.65 5.52
CA ALA A 107 8.86 24.93 6.72
C ALA A 107 8.55 23.95 7.85
N THR A 108 9.59 23.36 8.45
CA THR A 108 9.43 22.30 9.47
C THR A 108 10.08 22.62 10.81
N ILE A 109 10.90 23.67 10.89
CA ILE A 109 11.62 24.04 12.11
C ILE A 109 10.89 25.18 12.80
N GLY A 110 10.30 24.92 13.96
CA GLY A 110 9.66 25.92 14.80
C GLY A 110 10.64 26.60 15.75
N CYS A 111 10.41 27.88 16.05
CA CYS A 111 11.16 28.59 17.07
C CYS A 111 10.86 28.03 18.47
N GLY A 112 11.89 27.73 19.27
CA GLY A 112 11.74 27.23 20.64
C GLY A 112 11.28 28.27 21.68
N HIS A 113 11.16 29.55 21.30
CA HIS A 113 10.71 30.59 22.23
C HIS A 113 9.21 30.46 22.52
N LYS A 114 8.82 30.52 23.79
CA LYS A 114 7.42 30.40 24.21
C LYS A 114 6.55 31.47 23.53
N GLY A 115 5.53 31.03 22.81
CA GLY A 115 4.59 31.91 22.11
C GLY A 115 5.08 32.43 20.75
N CYS A 116 6.28 32.05 20.31
CA CYS A 116 6.74 32.34 18.95
C CYS A 116 6.11 31.34 17.97
N SER A 117 5.45 31.84 16.93
CA SER A 117 4.86 31.02 15.86
C SER A 117 5.72 30.97 14.60
N HIS A 118 6.94 31.50 14.65
CA HIS A 118 7.82 31.48 13.48
C HIS A 118 8.30 30.07 13.19
N THR A 119 8.14 29.70 11.92
CA THR A 119 8.67 28.47 11.35
C THR A 119 9.60 28.77 10.19
N TYR A 120 10.57 27.89 9.97
CA TYR A 120 11.62 28.07 8.98
C TYR A 120 11.95 26.75 8.27
N HIS A 121 12.49 26.84 7.05
CA HIS A 121 13.33 25.77 6.53
C HIS A 121 14.66 25.78 7.28
N TYR A 122 15.36 24.64 7.31
CA TYR A 122 16.71 24.56 7.85
C TYR A 122 17.69 25.64 7.34
N PRO A 123 17.92 25.77 6.00
CA PRO A 123 18.83 26.80 5.50
C PRO A 123 18.37 28.22 5.86
N CYS A 124 17.06 28.48 5.79
CA CYS A 124 16.52 29.79 6.14
C CYS A 124 16.71 30.16 7.61
N ALA A 125 16.55 29.21 8.54
CA ALA A 125 16.85 29.45 9.95
C ALA A 125 18.33 29.75 10.16
N SER A 126 19.22 29.01 9.49
CA SER A 126 20.66 29.25 9.52
C SER A 126 21.02 30.65 9.01
N ASP A 127 20.49 31.04 7.85
CA ASP A 127 20.76 32.34 7.24
C ASP A 127 20.18 33.50 8.05
N ALA A 128 19.05 33.28 8.75
CA ALA A 128 18.45 34.23 9.67
C ALA A 128 19.20 34.34 11.02
N GLY A 129 20.27 33.55 11.22
CA GLY A 129 21.06 33.58 12.46
C GLY A 129 20.40 32.87 13.64
N CYS A 130 19.50 31.92 13.40
CA CYS A 130 18.91 31.11 14.46
C CYS A 130 19.96 30.21 15.12
N ILE A 131 19.83 29.98 16.42
CA ILE A 131 20.69 29.07 17.17
C ILE A 131 19.96 27.73 17.29
N PHE A 132 20.66 26.65 16.92
CA PHE A 132 20.18 25.28 17.02
C PHE A 132 20.80 24.63 18.26
N ILE A 133 19.97 24.05 19.13
CA ILE A 133 20.40 23.46 20.41
C ILE A 133 20.02 21.98 20.39
N GLU A 134 21.02 21.10 20.47
CA GLU A 134 20.81 19.66 20.66
C GLU A 134 20.60 19.40 22.15
N GLU A 135 19.51 18.71 22.52
CA GLU A 135 19.21 18.29 23.89
C GLU A 135 19.75 16.89 24.19
#